data_AF-A0AA49G8S3-F1
#
_entry.id   AF-A0AA49G8S3-F1
#
_cell.length_a   1.000
_cell.length_b   1.000
_cell.length_c   1.000
_cell.angle_alpha   90.00
_cell.angle_beta   90.00
_cell.angle_gamma   90.00
#
_symmetry.space_group_name_H-M   'P 1'
#
loop_
_entity.id
_entity.type
_entity.pdbx_description
1 polymer ?
#
loop_
_entity_poly.entity_id
_entity_poly.type
_entity_poly.pdbx_seq_one_letter_code
_entity_poly.pdbx_strand_id
1 'polypeptide(L)'
;THLLVHKISHFFTVYIDILLVVGLLLFNFTPLWKNIFSDAFNNYKTGNSSLELSIYYQLPFDYKHNIYWYLVMFTFDWYMSILCSFCFCYIDLLISLMVFHIWGHMRILINDMETFRRPSNKVTIDVNIQDEFFSDDEGQLVARDMANIVQQHNKITKYFRFSARLISTFGPILLIYYLFHFVSGCVLLLVCFQKNAEAIMLYGPLTFVVFQQIIQISIVFELLATVSDQYSNAVYSLPWECMKVGDKKKVFIMLINSQRPLPVKAMNIVNVGVQTMAAILKTSVSYFIMLNTFAEK
;
A
#
# COMPACT_ATOMS: atom_id res chain seq x y z
N THR A 1 -3.45 -21.65 2.24
CA THR A 1 -3.04 -20.31 1.74
C THR A 1 -4.19 -19.47 1.21
N HIS A 2 -5.10 -19.98 0.36
CA HIS A 2 -6.25 -19.20 -0.14
C HIS A 2 -7.15 -18.61 0.96
N LEU A 3 -7.49 -19.40 2.00
CA LEU A 3 -8.24 -18.91 3.18
C LEU A 3 -7.54 -17.75 3.91
N LEU A 4 -6.21 -17.76 3.94
CA LEU A 4 -5.43 -16.72 4.60
C LEU A 4 -5.41 -15.44 3.78
N VAL A 5 -5.25 -15.53 2.46
CA VAL A 5 -5.37 -14.38 1.54
C VAL A 5 -6.76 -13.77 1.67
N HIS A 6 -7.81 -14.59 1.62
CA HIS A 6 -9.18 -14.12 1.78
C HIS A 6 -9.40 -13.41 3.13
N LYS A 7 -8.92 -13.98 4.24
CA LYS A 7 -9.01 -13.36 5.57
C LYS A 7 -8.26 -12.03 5.64
N ILE A 8 -7.03 -11.96 5.11
CA ILE A 8 -6.24 -10.71 5.09
C ILE A 8 -6.94 -9.66 4.24
N SER A 9 -7.37 -10.01 3.02
CA SER A 9 -8.10 -9.11 2.13
C SER A 9 -9.39 -8.60 2.77
N HIS A 10 -10.17 -9.47 3.40
CA HIS A 10 -11.40 -9.10 4.09
C HIS A 10 -11.13 -8.17 5.27
N PHE A 11 -10.21 -8.54 6.17
CA PHE A 11 -9.87 -7.71 7.33
C PHE A 11 -9.31 -6.35 6.90
N PHE A 12 -8.47 -6.31 5.88
CA PHE A 12 -7.92 -5.07 5.35
C PHE A 12 -8.98 -4.17 4.70
N THR A 13 -9.96 -4.78 4.00
CA THR A 13 -11.10 -4.03 3.45
C THR A 13 -11.93 -3.40 4.55
N VAL A 14 -12.31 -4.20 5.56
CA VAL A 14 -13.05 -3.71 6.74
C VAL A 14 -12.28 -2.61 7.47
N TYR A 15 -10.97 -2.79 7.64
CA TYR A 15 -10.10 -1.79 8.25
C TYR A 15 -10.12 -0.46 7.46
N ILE A 16 -10.04 -0.52 6.13
CA ILE A 16 -10.10 0.66 5.28
C ILE A 16 -11.47 1.33 5.33
N ASP A 17 -12.55 0.57 5.31
CA ASP A 17 -13.90 1.12 5.41
C ASP A 17 -14.12 1.82 6.76
N ILE A 18 -13.64 1.23 7.86
CA ILE A 18 -13.68 1.86 9.18
C ILE A 18 -12.86 3.16 9.19
N LEU A 19 -11.64 3.13 8.65
CA LEU A 19 -10.78 4.30 8.60
C LEU A 19 -11.39 5.42 7.75
N LEU A 20 -12.00 5.08 6.62
CA LEU A 20 -12.72 6.00 5.74
C LEU A 20 -13.87 6.69 6.49
N VAL A 21 -14.72 5.92 7.17
CA VAL A 21 -15.85 6.45 7.95
C VAL A 21 -15.36 7.33 9.09
N VAL A 22 -14.38 6.87 9.86
CA VAL A 22 -13.80 7.64 10.98
C VAL A 22 -13.16 8.94 10.48
N GLY A 23 -12.38 8.89 9.39
CA GLY A 23 -11.75 10.06 8.80
C GLY A 23 -12.75 11.08 8.29
N LEU A 24 -13.81 10.65 7.60
CA LEU A 24 -14.90 11.51 7.13
C LEU A 24 -15.63 12.19 8.29
N LEU A 25 -15.94 11.43 9.34
CA LEU A 25 -16.58 11.95 10.55
C LEU A 25 -15.67 12.97 11.24
N LEU A 26 -14.40 12.65 11.49
CA LEU A 26 -13.48 13.58 12.15
C LEU A 26 -13.30 14.87 11.34
N PHE A 27 -13.16 14.78 10.02
CA PHE A 27 -12.98 15.95 9.17
C PHE A 27 -14.21 16.87 9.12
N ASN A 28 -15.41 16.29 8.97
CA ASN A 28 -16.65 17.06 8.81
C ASN A 28 -17.31 17.48 10.12
N PHE A 29 -17.15 16.67 11.17
CA PHE A 29 -17.80 16.91 12.45
C PHE A 29 -17.04 17.93 13.31
N THR A 30 -15.72 18.05 13.16
CA THR A 30 -14.93 18.98 13.97
C THR A 30 -15.37 20.45 13.83
N PRO A 31 -15.58 21.02 12.63
CA PRO A 31 -16.08 22.40 12.51
C PRO A 31 -17.55 22.53 12.95
N LEU A 32 -18.36 21.49 12.76
CA LEU A 32 -19.74 21.47 13.28
C LEU A 32 -19.74 21.56 14.81
N TRP A 33 -18.90 20.75 15.46
CA TRP A 33 -18.70 20.78 16.90
C TRP A 33 -18.25 22.16 17.36
N LYS A 34 -17.28 22.77 16.67
CA LYS A 34 -16.83 24.14 16.96
C LYS A 34 -17.97 25.15 16.88
N ASN A 35 -18.81 25.11 15.84
CA ASN A 35 -19.95 26.03 15.68
C ASN A 35 -21.00 25.87 16.79
N ILE A 36 -21.20 24.65 17.30
CA ILE A 36 -22.12 24.39 18.41
C ILE A 36 -21.57 24.96 19.72
N PHE A 37 -20.29 24.69 20.02
CA PHE A 37 -19.67 25.13 21.28
C PHE A 37 -19.40 26.63 21.34
N SER A 38 -19.20 27.29 20.21
CA SER A 38 -19.02 28.74 20.11
C SER A 38 -20.34 29.52 20.07
N ASP A 39 -21.48 28.83 20.17
CA ASP A 39 -22.83 29.41 20.05
C ASP A 39 -23.04 30.18 18.72
N ALA A 40 -22.32 29.78 17.67
CA ALA A 40 -22.35 30.47 16.38
C ALA A 40 -23.74 30.38 15.72
N PHE A 41 -24.49 29.31 15.96
CA PHE A 41 -25.85 29.15 15.43
C PHE A 41 -26.87 30.16 15.98
N ASN A 42 -26.61 30.77 17.14
CA ASN A 42 -27.46 31.83 17.69
C ASN A 42 -26.92 33.22 17.34
N ASN A 43 -25.60 33.37 17.23
CA ASN A 43 -24.92 34.65 17.05
C ASN A 43 -24.48 34.95 15.61
N TYR A 44 -24.80 34.10 14.62
CA TYR A 44 -24.37 34.32 13.23
C TYR A 44 -24.97 35.58 12.56
N LYS A 45 -26.14 36.04 13.00
CA LYS A 45 -26.81 37.23 12.43
C LYS A 45 -26.24 38.54 12.94
N THR A 46 -25.63 38.54 14.12
CA THR A 46 -25.13 39.75 14.77
C THR A 46 -23.72 40.11 14.31
N GLY A 47 -23.08 39.28 13.48
CA GLY A 47 -21.72 39.47 12.97
C GLY A 47 -20.62 39.16 13.99
N ASN A 48 -20.99 38.82 15.23
CA ASN A 48 -20.03 38.48 16.29
C ASN A 48 -19.44 37.07 16.15
N SER A 49 -20.06 36.22 15.33
CA SER A 49 -19.59 34.86 15.06
C SER A 49 -19.91 34.45 13.62
N SER A 50 -19.02 33.69 13.00
CA SER A 50 -19.20 33.17 11.64
C SER A 50 -19.37 31.64 11.67
N LEU A 51 -20.29 31.11 10.87
CA LEU A 51 -20.43 29.67 10.69
C LEU A 51 -19.25 29.12 9.88
N GLU A 52 -18.54 28.13 10.44
CA GLU A 52 -17.41 27.49 9.80
C GLU A 52 -17.78 26.16 9.13
N LEU A 53 -17.12 25.86 8.01
CA LEU A 53 -17.19 24.58 7.27
C LEU A 53 -15.82 23.89 7.32
N SER A 54 -15.73 22.63 6.93
CA SER A 54 -14.45 21.91 6.88
C SER A 54 -13.54 22.45 5.79
N ILE A 55 -14.14 22.91 4.69
CA ILE A 55 -13.44 23.58 3.60
C ILE A 55 -13.86 25.05 3.55
N TYR A 56 -12.87 25.94 3.53
CA TYR A 56 -13.09 27.37 3.37
C TYR A 56 -13.31 27.70 1.90
N TYR A 57 -14.56 28.00 1.53
CA TYR A 57 -14.91 28.47 0.20
C TYR A 57 -14.93 30.00 0.13
N GLN A 58 -14.43 30.56 -0.97
CA GLN A 58 -14.62 31.96 -1.34
C GLN A 58 -15.66 32.03 -2.46
N LEU A 59 -16.86 32.50 -2.12
CA LEU A 59 -18.02 32.52 -3.00
C LEU A 59 -18.59 33.94 -3.11
N PRO A 60 -19.29 34.28 -4.21
CA PRO A 60 -19.89 35.59 -4.39
C PRO A 60 -21.09 35.85 -3.46
N PHE A 61 -21.51 34.86 -2.68
CA PHE A 61 -22.60 34.96 -1.70
C PHE A 61 -22.12 34.58 -0.30
N ASP A 62 -22.73 35.19 0.72
CA ASP A 62 -22.36 34.99 2.12
C ASP A 62 -23.07 33.77 2.72
N TYR A 63 -22.31 32.69 2.91
CA TYR A 63 -22.76 31.49 3.63
C TYR A 63 -22.39 31.51 5.12
N LYS A 64 -21.55 32.44 5.58
CA LYS A 64 -21.06 32.50 6.97
C LYS A 64 -22.09 33.11 7.91
N HIS A 65 -22.89 34.06 7.40
CA HIS A 65 -23.93 34.76 8.17
C HIS A 65 -25.35 34.47 7.67
N ASN A 66 -25.54 33.46 6.82
CA ASN A 66 -26.85 33.04 6.33
C ASN A 66 -27.02 31.53 6.45
N ILE A 67 -27.95 31.10 7.33
CA ILE A 67 -28.18 29.68 7.62
C ILE A 67 -28.64 28.88 6.40
N TYR A 68 -29.39 29.48 5.46
CA TYR A 68 -29.85 28.78 4.26
C TYR A 68 -28.66 28.41 3.36
N TRP A 69 -27.80 29.39 3.07
CA TRP A 69 -26.59 29.16 2.27
C TRP A 69 -25.56 28.30 3.00
N TYR A 70 -25.46 28.42 4.33
CA TYR A 70 -24.66 27.52 5.16
C TYR A 70 -25.09 26.06 4.97
N LEU A 71 -26.39 25.75 5.09
CA LEU A 71 -26.88 24.38 4.95
C LEU A 71 -26.62 23.81 3.55
N VAL A 72 -26.82 24.61 2.49
CA VAL A 72 -26.50 24.21 1.13
C VAL A 72 -25.01 23.88 1.00
N MET A 73 -24.14 24.77 1.46
CA MET A 73 -22.69 24.55 1.39
C MET A 73 -22.21 23.41 2.28
N PHE A 74 -22.83 23.22 3.45
CA PHE A 74 -22.55 22.10 4.35
C PHE A 74 -22.86 20.76 3.67
N THR A 75 -24.02 20.63 3.02
CA THR A 75 -24.35 19.40 2.28
C THR A 75 -23.40 19.15 1.11
N PHE A 76 -22.98 20.21 0.42
CA PHE A 76 -22.00 20.13 -0.66
C PHE A 76 -20.60 19.73 -0.16
N ASP A 77 -20.16 20.28 0.97
CA ASP A 77 -18.87 19.98 1.61
C ASP A 77 -18.78 18.50 2.01
N TRP A 78 -19.85 17.95 2.60
CA TRP A 78 -19.96 16.53 2.90
C TRP A 78 -19.91 15.66 1.64
N TYR A 79 -20.66 16.04 0.59
CA TYR A 79 -20.64 15.32 -0.68
C TYR A 79 -19.24 15.28 -1.31
N MET A 80 -18.54 16.43 -1.34
CA MET A 80 -17.19 16.53 -1.88
C MET A 80 -16.18 15.76 -1.03
N SER A 81 -16.29 15.83 0.30
CA SER A 81 -15.46 15.05 1.22
C SER A 81 -15.61 13.56 0.97
N ILE A 82 -16.85 13.05 0.87
CA ILE A 82 -17.14 11.65 0.54
C ILE A 82 -16.49 11.28 -0.79
N LEU A 83 -16.77 12.03 -1.85
CA LEU A 83 -16.22 11.74 -3.18
C LEU A 83 -14.68 11.67 -3.16
N CYS A 84 -14.04 12.64 -2.52
CA CYS A 84 -12.58 12.70 -2.40
C CYS A 84 -12.04 11.49 -1.62
N SER A 85 -12.58 11.20 -0.44
CA SER A 85 -12.10 10.10 0.39
C SER A 85 -12.30 8.72 -0.26
N PHE A 86 -13.40 8.53 -1.00
CA PHE A 86 -13.61 7.32 -1.80
C PHE A 86 -12.54 7.20 -2.90
N CYS A 87 -12.27 8.27 -3.65
CA CYS A 87 -11.23 8.26 -4.69
C CYS A 87 -9.87 7.82 -4.15
N PHE A 88 -9.42 8.35 -3.02
CA PHE A 88 -8.13 7.97 -2.43
C PHE A 88 -8.16 6.55 -1.84
N CYS A 89 -9.10 6.29 -0.92
CA CYS A 89 -9.08 5.05 -0.14
C CYS A 89 -9.40 3.81 -0.98
N TYR A 90 -10.31 3.91 -1.96
CA TYR A 90 -10.67 2.75 -2.79
C TYR A 90 -9.62 2.44 -3.86
N ILE A 91 -8.89 3.45 -4.36
CA ILE A 91 -7.74 3.18 -5.24
C ILE A 91 -6.65 2.45 -4.45
N ASP A 92 -6.32 2.91 -3.25
CA ASP A 92 -5.33 2.26 -2.39
C ASP A 92 -5.76 0.85 -1.99
N LEU A 93 -7.05 0.66 -1.68
CA LEU A 93 -7.64 -0.65 -1.41
C LEU A 93 -7.52 -1.59 -2.62
N LEU A 94 -7.89 -1.12 -3.81
CA LEU A 94 -7.82 -1.93 -5.05
C LEU A 94 -6.38 -2.39 -5.32
N ILE A 95 -5.41 -1.48 -5.22
CA ILE A 95 -3.99 -1.80 -5.38
C ILE A 95 -3.56 -2.82 -4.32
N SER A 96 -3.93 -2.60 -3.07
CA SER A 96 -3.55 -3.48 -1.97
C SER A 96 -4.12 -4.89 -2.11
N LEU A 97 -5.39 -5.00 -2.52
CA LEU A 97 -6.04 -6.28 -2.82
C LEU A 97 -5.31 -7.01 -3.95
N MET A 98 -4.96 -6.31 -5.04
CA MET A 98 -4.20 -6.91 -6.13
C MET A 98 -2.85 -7.45 -5.64
N VAL A 99 -2.14 -6.68 -4.82
CA VAL A 99 -0.86 -7.10 -4.22
C VAL A 99 -1.03 -8.34 -3.32
N PHE A 100 -2.08 -8.39 -2.47
CA PHE A 100 -2.33 -9.57 -1.62
C PHE A 100 -2.61 -10.84 -2.42
N HIS A 101 -3.29 -10.74 -3.56
CA HIS A 101 -3.50 -11.91 -4.43
C HIS A 101 -2.18 -12.40 -5.04
N ILE A 102 -1.34 -11.50 -5.54
CA ILE A 102 -0.01 -11.85 -6.07
C ILE A 102 0.85 -12.49 -4.97
N TRP A 103 0.88 -11.86 -3.80
CA TRP A 103 1.60 -12.36 -2.63
C TRP A 103 1.13 -13.77 -2.23
N GLY A 104 -0.19 -13.97 -2.21
CA GLY A 104 -0.79 -15.27 -1.93
C GLY A 104 -0.37 -16.36 -2.91
N HIS A 105 -0.42 -16.07 -4.21
CA HIS A 105 0.02 -17.01 -5.23
C HIS A 105 1.53 -17.30 -5.14
N MET A 106 2.37 -16.30 -4.87
CA MET A 106 3.81 -16.50 -4.67
C MET A 106 4.07 -17.43 -3.47
N ARG A 107 3.36 -17.24 -2.35
CA ARG A 107 3.52 -18.14 -1.19
C ARG A 107 3.12 -19.59 -1.47
N ILE A 108 2.08 -19.82 -2.28
CA ILE A 108 1.71 -21.20 -2.66
C ILE A 108 2.86 -21.81 -3.47
N LEU A 109 3.38 -21.09 -4.45
CA LEU A 109 4.48 -21.58 -5.28
C LEU A 109 5.76 -21.81 -4.46
N ILE A 110 6.08 -20.93 -3.51
CA ILE A 110 7.19 -21.12 -2.57
C ILE A 110 7.02 -22.43 -1.79
N ASN A 111 5.85 -22.63 -1.20
CA ASN A 111 5.55 -23.86 -0.45
C ASN A 111 5.67 -25.12 -1.34
N ASP A 112 5.20 -25.05 -2.60
CA ASP A 112 5.30 -26.17 -3.55
C ASP A 112 6.76 -26.51 -3.89
N MET A 113 7.66 -25.51 -3.91
CA MET A 113 9.10 -25.71 -4.13
C MET A 113 9.82 -26.19 -2.86
N GLU A 114 9.47 -25.67 -1.69
CA GLU A 114 10.07 -26.07 -0.40
C GLU A 114 9.69 -27.51 -0.01
N THR A 115 8.47 -27.93 -0.33
CA THR A 115 7.96 -29.29 -0.09
C THR A 115 8.23 -30.24 -1.26
N PHE A 116 9.05 -29.81 -2.24
CA PHE A 116 9.39 -30.61 -3.39
C PHE A 116 10.08 -31.92 -3.00
N ARG A 117 9.79 -33.00 -3.72
CA ARG A 117 10.33 -34.33 -3.44
C ARG A 117 11.85 -34.29 -3.47
N ARG A 118 12.47 -34.94 -2.49
CA ARG A 118 13.90 -35.23 -2.47
C ARG A 118 14.13 -36.70 -2.80
N PRO A 119 15.28 -37.08 -3.38
CA PRO A 119 15.57 -38.46 -3.71
C PRO A 119 15.45 -39.34 -2.46
N SER A 120 14.76 -40.49 -2.57
CA SER A 120 14.50 -41.36 -1.41
C SER A 120 15.71 -42.21 -1.00
N ASN A 121 16.70 -42.36 -1.88
CA ASN A 121 17.85 -43.23 -1.68
C ASN A 121 19.02 -42.47 -1.04
N LYS A 122 19.15 -42.57 0.28
CA LYS A 122 20.45 -42.37 0.94
C LYS A 122 21.30 -43.62 0.73
N VAL A 123 22.03 -43.69 -0.37
CA VAL A 123 23.03 -44.76 -0.55
C VAL A 123 24.18 -44.48 0.41
N THR A 124 24.16 -45.12 1.57
CA THR A 124 25.28 -45.07 2.51
C THR A 124 26.29 -46.11 2.05
N ILE A 125 27.27 -45.70 1.24
CA ILE A 125 28.44 -46.53 0.94
C ILE A 125 29.67 -45.65 1.14
N ASP A 126 30.60 -46.20 1.91
CA ASP A 126 31.83 -45.62 2.41
C ASP A 126 32.54 -44.60 1.48
N VAL A 127 32.78 -43.42 2.07
CA VAL A 127 33.90 -42.49 1.82
C VAL A 127 34.00 -41.81 0.43
N ASN A 128 33.12 -42.02 -0.55
CA ASN A 128 33.10 -41.19 -1.76
C ASN A 128 31.71 -40.67 -2.13
N ILE A 129 31.63 -39.34 -2.24
CA ILE A 129 30.44 -38.54 -2.59
C ILE A 129 29.83 -39.11 -3.89
N GLN A 130 28.66 -39.73 -3.82
CA GLN A 130 27.83 -40.01 -5.00
C GLN A 130 26.59 -39.13 -4.95
N ASP A 131 26.36 -38.42 -6.05
CA ASP A 131 25.18 -37.62 -6.32
C ASP A 131 23.91 -38.49 -6.17
N GLU A 132 23.04 -38.15 -5.21
CA GLU A 132 21.74 -38.80 -5.02
C GLU A 132 20.83 -38.47 -6.22
N PHE A 133 20.76 -39.32 -7.24
CA PHE A 133 19.86 -39.10 -8.38
C PHE A 133 18.48 -39.74 -8.14
N PHE A 134 17.43 -39.13 -8.69
CA PHE A 134 16.12 -39.75 -8.74
C PHE A 134 16.14 -41.02 -9.61
N SER A 135 15.45 -42.07 -9.16
CA SER A 135 15.20 -43.26 -9.99
C SER A 135 14.34 -42.91 -11.22
N ASP A 136 14.28 -43.79 -12.22
CA ASP A 136 13.50 -43.52 -13.43
C ASP A 136 11.99 -43.34 -13.16
N ASP A 137 11.44 -44.10 -12.22
CA ASP A 137 10.04 -44.01 -11.80
C ASP A 137 9.77 -42.71 -11.03
N GLU A 138 10.65 -42.34 -10.09
CA GLU A 138 10.59 -41.04 -9.40
C GLU A 138 10.79 -39.88 -10.36
N GLY A 139 11.63 -40.06 -11.38
CA GLY A 139 11.92 -39.05 -12.40
C GLY A 139 10.68 -38.65 -13.20
N GLN A 140 9.74 -39.56 -13.46
CA GLN A 140 8.47 -39.21 -14.10
C GLN A 140 7.59 -38.34 -13.19
N LEU A 141 7.57 -38.63 -11.88
CA LEU A 141 6.84 -37.84 -10.89
C LEU A 141 7.46 -36.45 -10.73
N VAL A 142 8.78 -36.37 -10.65
CA VAL A 142 9.54 -35.11 -10.61
C VAL A 142 9.29 -34.28 -11.86
N ALA A 143 9.29 -34.88 -13.05
CA ALA A 143 9.00 -34.16 -14.29
C ALA A 143 7.58 -33.59 -14.31
N ARG A 144 6.60 -34.33 -13.77
CA ARG A 144 5.21 -33.87 -13.63
C ARG A 144 5.09 -32.71 -12.64
N ASP A 145 5.71 -32.84 -11.47
CA ASP A 145 5.68 -31.79 -10.44
C ASP A 145 6.39 -30.52 -10.93
N MET A 146 7.53 -30.68 -11.62
CA MET A 146 8.24 -29.58 -12.26
C MET A 146 7.38 -28.92 -13.34
N ALA A 147 6.63 -29.68 -14.15
CA ALA A 147 5.71 -29.11 -15.13
C ALA A 147 4.61 -28.27 -14.46
N ASN A 148 4.06 -28.73 -13.33
CA ASN A 148 3.08 -27.97 -12.55
C ASN A 148 3.68 -26.67 -11.99
N ILE A 149 4.88 -26.74 -11.41
CA ILE A 149 5.61 -25.58 -10.88
C ILE A 149 5.89 -24.57 -12.00
N VAL A 150 6.37 -25.01 -13.16
CA VAL A 150 6.60 -24.12 -14.31
C VAL A 150 5.29 -23.48 -14.79
N GLN A 151 4.20 -24.25 -14.85
CA GLN A 151 2.91 -23.72 -15.25
C GLN A 151 2.41 -22.65 -14.27
N GLN A 152 2.59 -22.89 -12.97
CA GLN A 152 2.20 -21.97 -11.91
C GLN A 152 3.10 -20.73 -11.87
N HIS A 153 4.42 -20.88 -12.03
CA HIS A 153 5.37 -19.79 -12.25
C HIS A 153 4.94 -18.92 -13.42
N ASN A 154 4.65 -19.51 -14.59
CA ASN A 154 4.23 -18.77 -15.77
C ASN A 154 2.93 -17.99 -15.54
N LYS A 155 1.96 -18.56 -14.80
CA LYS A 155 0.75 -17.84 -14.39
C LYS A 155 1.10 -16.64 -13.51
N ILE A 156 1.91 -16.83 -12.47
CA ILE A 156 2.33 -15.76 -11.56
C ILE A 156 3.10 -14.68 -12.30
N THR A 157 4.07 -15.04 -13.14
CA THR A 157 4.83 -14.08 -13.95
C THR A 157 3.92 -13.32 -14.92
N LYS A 158 2.88 -13.95 -15.46
CA LYS A 158 1.88 -13.26 -16.30
C LYS A 158 1.04 -12.28 -15.48
N TYR A 159 0.53 -12.68 -14.31
CA TYR A 159 -0.20 -11.80 -13.40
C TYR A 159 0.67 -10.65 -12.89
N PHE A 160 1.93 -10.93 -12.58
CA PHE A 160 2.90 -9.93 -12.17
C PHE A 160 3.16 -8.94 -13.30
N ARG A 161 3.44 -9.40 -14.53
CA ARG A 161 3.62 -8.50 -15.68
C ARG A 161 2.39 -7.64 -15.95
N PHE A 162 1.19 -8.20 -15.78
CA PHE A 162 -0.05 -7.45 -15.86
C PHE A 162 -0.14 -6.37 -14.78
N SER A 163 0.18 -6.73 -13.54
CA SER A 163 0.17 -5.82 -12.39
C SER A 163 1.23 -4.72 -12.50
N ALA A 164 2.44 -5.07 -12.94
CA ALA A 164 3.51 -4.13 -13.23
C ALA A 164 3.14 -3.18 -14.38
N ARG A 165 2.43 -3.68 -15.40
CA ARG A 165 1.88 -2.83 -16.47
C ARG A 165 0.82 -1.88 -15.93
N LEU A 166 -0.12 -2.36 -15.10
CA LEU A 166 -1.10 -1.51 -14.43
C LEU A 166 -0.41 -0.43 -13.61
N ILE A 167 0.52 -0.80 -12.74
CA ILE A 167 1.25 0.15 -11.90
C ILE A 167 2.07 1.14 -12.75
N SER A 168 2.67 0.71 -13.85
CA SER A 168 3.34 1.61 -14.79
C SER A 168 2.36 2.57 -15.48
N THR A 169 1.16 2.12 -15.83
CA THR A 169 0.09 2.97 -16.37
C THR A 169 -0.39 3.98 -15.32
N PHE A 170 -0.46 3.57 -14.05
CA PHE A 170 -0.72 4.44 -12.91
C PHE A 170 0.54 5.19 -12.43
N GLY A 171 1.70 5.05 -13.09
CA GLY A 171 2.97 5.63 -12.65
C GLY A 171 2.92 7.15 -12.45
N PRO A 172 2.38 7.93 -13.41
CA PRO A 172 2.16 9.36 -13.24
C PRO A 172 1.20 9.69 -12.09
N ILE A 173 0.12 8.90 -11.94
CA ILE A 173 -0.87 9.08 -10.88
C ILE A 173 -0.24 8.81 -9.50
N LEU A 174 0.58 7.76 -9.38
CA LEU A 174 1.34 7.45 -8.16
C LEU A 174 2.36 8.54 -7.82
N LEU A 175 3.00 9.15 -8.82
CA LEU A 175 3.90 10.27 -8.58
C LEU A 175 3.14 11.50 -8.05
N ILE A 176 2.00 11.83 -8.67
CA ILE A 176 1.12 12.92 -8.20
C ILE A 176 0.61 12.61 -6.79
N TYR A 177 0.24 11.35 -6.52
CA TYR A 177 -0.16 10.89 -5.19
C TYR A 177 0.95 11.09 -4.16
N TYR A 178 2.20 10.71 -4.47
CA TYR A 178 3.33 10.97 -3.57
C TYR A 178 3.64 12.45 -3.39
N LEU A 179 3.53 13.25 -4.45
CA LEU A 179 3.71 14.69 -4.37
C LEU A 179 2.63 15.33 -3.49
N PHE A 180 1.38 14.87 -3.62
CA PHE A 180 0.28 15.28 -2.75
C PHE A 180 0.59 14.95 -1.30
N HIS A 181 0.98 13.70 -0.99
CA HIS A 181 1.32 13.31 0.38
C HIS A 181 2.49 14.12 0.94
N PHE A 182 3.51 14.38 0.12
CA PHE A 182 4.65 15.19 0.52
C PHE A 182 4.25 16.64 0.83
N VAL A 183 3.57 17.32 -0.10
CA VAL A 183 3.18 18.74 0.05
C VAL A 183 2.15 18.89 1.17
N SER A 184 1.09 18.08 1.16
CA SER A 184 0.06 18.09 2.19
C SER A 184 0.65 17.76 3.57
N GLY A 185 1.55 16.78 3.65
CA GLY A 185 2.24 16.44 4.90
C GLY A 185 3.04 17.61 5.47
N CYS A 186 3.80 18.34 4.63
CA CYS A 186 4.52 19.54 5.04
C CYS A 186 3.59 20.64 5.58
N VAL A 187 2.50 20.94 4.84
CA VAL A 187 1.55 22.00 5.19
C VAL A 187 0.80 21.65 6.48
N LEU A 188 0.34 20.40 6.60
CA LEU A 188 -0.40 19.93 7.76
C LEU A 188 0.46 19.92 9.03
N LEU A 189 1.72 19.49 8.93
CA LEU A 189 2.67 19.60 10.04
C LEU A 189 2.88 21.06 10.45
N LEU A 190 3.07 21.97 9.50
CA LEU A 190 3.23 23.40 9.78
C LEU A 190 2.02 23.94 10.56
N VAL A 191 0.80 23.67 10.10
CA VAL A 191 -0.44 24.14 10.75
C VAL A 191 -0.61 23.54 12.14
N CYS A 192 -0.35 22.24 12.33
CA CYS A 192 -0.45 21.60 13.63
C CYS A 192 0.57 22.16 14.64
N PHE A 193 1.76 22.53 14.19
CA PHE A 193 2.85 22.96 15.08
C PHE A 193 2.91 24.46 15.34
N GLN A 194 1.99 25.28 14.79
CA GLN A 194 1.83 26.70 15.13
C GLN A 194 1.39 26.98 16.59
N LYS A 195 1.50 25.99 17.50
CA LYS A 195 1.22 26.07 18.95
C LYS A 195 -0.20 26.55 19.31
N ASN A 196 -1.18 26.41 18.42
CA ASN A 196 -2.58 26.62 18.74
C ASN A 196 -3.28 25.26 18.97
N ALA A 197 -3.80 25.05 20.19
CA ALA A 197 -4.54 23.84 20.55
C ALA A 197 -5.76 23.60 19.64
N GLU A 198 -6.39 24.69 19.18
CA GLU A 198 -7.51 24.64 18.25
C GLU A 198 -7.11 24.12 16.86
N ALA A 199 -5.95 24.56 16.36
CA ALA A 199 -5.41 24.08 15.08
C ALA A 199 -5.03 22.59 15.15
N ILE A 200 -4.46 22.13 16.26
CA ILE A 200 -4.15 20.71 16.47
C ILE A 200 -5.43 19.87 16.52
N MET A 201 -6.48 20.33 17.20
CA MET A 201 -7.75 19.62 17.25
C MET A 201 -8.38 19.49 15.85
N LEU A 202 -8.29 20.54 15.03
CA LEU A 202 -8.89 20.58 13.70
C LEU A 202 -8.09 19.79 12.65
N TYR A 203 -6.77 19.95 12.62
CA TYR A 203 -5.92 19.41 11.55
C TYR A 203 -5.11 18.18 11.97
N GLY A 204 -4.97 17.90 13.27
CA GLY A 204 -4.26 16.74 13.79
C GLY A 204 -4.83 15.41 13.29
N PRO A 205 -6.16 15.18 13.35
CA PRO A 205 -6.79 13.98 12.80
C PRO A 205 -6.51 13.78 11.30
N LEU A 206 -6.63 14.86 10.51
CA LEU A 206 -6.34 14.82 9.07
C LEU A 206 -4.87 14.49 8.80
N THR A 207 -3.96 15.09 9.56
CA THR A 207 -2.52 14.83 9.51
C THR A 207 -2.23 13.36 9.76
N PHE A 208 -2.82 12.79 10.80
CA PHE A 208 -2.65 11.37 11.13
C PHE A 208 -3.14 10.47 9.98
N VAL A 209 -4.33 10.74 9.42
CA VAL A 209 -4.89 9.95 8.32
C VAL A 209 -4.01 10.00 7.07
N VAL A 210 -3.55 11.19 6.67
CA VAL A 210 -2.68 11.36 5.48
C VAL A 210 -1.37 10.58 5.63
N PHE A 211 -0.71 10.67 6.79
CA PHE A 211 0.50 9.90 7.05
C PHE A 211 0.25 8.39 7.17
N GLN A 212 -0.87 8.01 7.78
CA GLN A 212 -1.26 6.60 7.88
C GLN A 212 -1.46 5.99 6.48
N GLN A 213 -2.07 6.70 5.53
CA GLN A 213 -2.31 6.20 4.17
C GLN A 213 -1.01 5.86 3.44
N ILE A 214 -0.03 6.78 3.46
CA ILE A 214 1.27 6.53 2.81
C ILE A 214 2.06 5.41 3.49
N ILE A 215 2.00 5.31 4.82
CA ILE A 215 2.64 4.20 5.56
C ILE A 215 2.01 2.86 5.17
N GLN A 216 0.69 2.81 5.14
CA GLN A 216 -0.06 1.60 4.85
C GLN A 216 0.23 1.05 3.46
N ILE A 217 0.12 1.88 2.42
CA ILE A 217 0.38 1.43 1.05
C ILE A 217 1.83 0.96 0.90
N SER A 218 2.78 1.63 1.55
CA SER A 218 4.19 1.25 1.55
C SER A 218 4.45 -0.11 2.20
N ILE A 219 3.78 -0.42 3.32
CA ILE A 219 3.89 -1.75 3.97
C ILE A 219 3.39 -2.85 3.05
N VAL A 220 2.29 -2.61 2.32
CA VAL A 220 1.74 -3.59 1.37
C VAL A 220 2.74 -3.88 0.24
N PHE A 221 3.41 -2.87 -0.29
CA PHE A 221 4.47 -3.06 -1.29
C PHE A 221 5.73 -3.73 -0.73
N GLU A 222 6.09 -3.46 0.53
CA GLU A 222 7.21 -4.13 1.20
C GLU A 222 6.96 -5.63 1.38
N LEU A 223 5.72 -6.00 1.69
CA LEU A 223 5.31 -7.41 1.77
C LEU A 223 5.51 -8.13 0.43
N LEU A 224 5.23 -7.45 -0.68
CA LEU A 224 5.46 -7.98 -2.03
C LEU A 224 6.95 -8.14 -2.34
N ALA A 225 7.78 -7.17 -1.95
CA ALA A 225 9.22 -7.25 -2.10
C ALA A 225 9.81 -8.42 -1.30
N THR A 226 9.40 -8.57 -0.04
CA THR A 226 9.87 -9.64 0.84
C THR A 226 9.55 -11.04 0.28
N VAL A 227 8.32 -11.26 -0.23
CA VAL A 227 7.96 -12.57 -0.80
C VAL A 227 8.68 -12.83 -2.13
N SER A 228 9.04 -11.78 -2.88
CA SER A 228 9.85 -11.91 -4.09
C SER A 228 11.24 -12.49 -3.78
N ASP A 229 11.87 -12.02 -2.71
CA ASP A 229 13.20 -12.48 -2.30
C ASP A 229 13.14 -13.94 -1.83
N GLN A 230 12.11 -14.28 -1.04
CA GLN A 230 11.86 -15.68 -0.63
C GLN A 230 11.64 -16.60 -1.82
N TYR A 231 10.92 -16.13 -2.85
CA TYR A 231 10.70 -16.89 -4.09
C TYR A 231 12.02 -17.24 -4.77
N SER A 232 12.97 -16.30 -4.89
CA SER A 232 14.27 -16.60 -5.47
C SER A 232 15.06 -17.64 -4.69
N ASN A 233 15.01 -17.58 -3.35
CA ASN A 233 15.65 -18.57 -2.48
C ASN A 233 15.00 -19.96 -2.61
N ALA A 234 13.69 -20.02 -2.74
CA ALA A 234 12.94 -21.27 -2.90
C ALA A 234 13.18 -21.95 -4.26
N VAL A 235 13.40 -21.18 -5.33
CA VAL A 235 13.83 -21.76 -6.62
C VAL A 235 15.22 -22.40 -6.49
N TYR A 236 16.13 -21.77 -5.77
CA TYR A 236 17.48 -22.28 -5.55
C TYR A 236 17.52 -23.56 -4.70
N SER A 237 16.57 -23.71 -3.75
CA SER A 237 16.52 -24.85 -2.82
C SER A 237 15.92 -26.14 -3.40
N LEU A 238 15.41 -26.10 -4.63
CA LEU A 238 15.01 -27.30 -5.36
C LEU A 238 16.21 -28.26 -5.51
N PRO A 239 16.03 -29.59 -5.43
CA PRO A 239 17.11 -30.57 -5.59
C PRO A 239 17.47 -30.74 -7.07
N TRP A 240 17.79 -29.64 -7.75
CA TRP A 240 18.06 -29.60 -9.19
C TRP A 240 19.28 -30.43 -9.56
N GLU A 241 20.25 -30.58 -8.65
CA GLU A 241 21.44 -31.41 -8.77
C GLU A 241 21.09 -32.88 -9.05
N CYS A 242 20.01 -33.38 -8.45
CA CYS A 242 19.49 -34.74 -8.55
C CYS A 242 18.63 -34.98 -9.81
N MET A 243 18.25 -33.93 -10.54
CA MET A 243 17.27 -34.00 -11.64
C MET A 243 17.87 -34.37 -13.00
N LYS A 244 17.01 -34.85 -13.91
CA LYS A 244 17.35 -35.04 -15.32
C LYS A 244 17.65 -33.70 -16.00
N VAL A 245 18.46 -33.72 -17.06
CA VAL A 245 18.94 -32.50 -17.77
C VAL A 245 17.78 -31.60 -18.23
N GLY A 246 16.66 -32.19 -18.65
CA GLY A 246 15.48 -31.43 -19.06
C GLY A 246 14.89 -30.57 -17.95
N ASP A 247 14.80 -31.10 -16.73
CA ASP A 247 14.25 -30.39 -15.57
C ASP A 247 15.26 -29.43 -14.95
N LYS A 248 16.56 -29.80 -14.93
CA LYS A 248 17.68 -28.88 -14.60
C LYS A 248 17.61 -27.58 -15.40
N LYS A 249 17.37 -27.68 -16.72
CA LYS A 249 17.21 -26.51 -17.60
C LYS A 249 16.01 -25.64 -17.22
N LYS A 250 14.88 -26.25 -16.81
CA LYS A 250 13.69 -25.51 -16.37
C LYS A 250 13.97 -24.72 -15.09
N VAL A 251 14.60 -25.36 -14.09
CA VAL A 251 14.99 -24.70 -12.84
C VAL A 251 15.97 -23.56 -13.11
N PHE A 252 16.96 -23.78 -13.97
CA PHE A 252 17.92 -22.74 -14.35
C PHE A 252 17.24 -21.49 -14.94
N ILE A 253 16.28 -21.68 -15.86
CA ILE A 253 15.50 -20.57 -16.43
C ILE A 253 14.68 -19.86 -15.35
N MET A 254 14.05 -20.63 -14.44
CA MET A 254 13.29 -20.06 -13.33
C MET A 254 14.17 -19.23 -12.39
N LEU A 255 15.39 -19.68 -12.13
CA LEU A 255 16.35 -18.99 -11.26
C LEU A 255 16.81 -17.66 -11.88
N ILE A 256 17.13 -17.65 -13.18
CA ILE A 256 17.44 -16.41 -13.91
C ILE A 256 16.27 -15.43 -13.85
N ASN A 257 15.04 -15.93 -13.98
CA ASN A 257 13.85 -15.10 -13.93
C ASN A 257 13.52 -14.61 -12.52
N SER A 258 13.80 -15.39 -11.47
CA SER A 258 13.54 -15.03 -10.07
C SER A 258 14.51 -13.98 -9.53
N GLN A 259 15.75 -13.96 -10.05
CA GLN A 259 16.77 -12.98 -9.68
C GLN A 259 16.50 -11.56 -10.18
N ARG A 260 15.52 -11.37 -11.06
CA ARG A 260 15.05 -10.02 -11.39
C ARG A 260 14.16 -9.59 -10.23
N PRO A 261 14.63 -8.71 -9.32
CA PRO A 261 13.82 -8.29 -8.21
C PRO A 261 12.53 -7.70 -8.77
N LEU A 262 11.46 -7.74 -7.98
CA LEU A 262 10.18 -7.15 -8.33
C LEU A 262 10.05 -5.73 -7.73
N PRO A 263 11.00 -4.77 -7.89
CA PRO A 263 10.76 -3.43 -7.39
C PRO A 263 9.67 -2.84 -8.26
N VAL A 264 8.52 -2.61 -7.65
CA VAL A 264 7.49 -1.80 -8.26
C VAL A 264 8.05 -0.38 -8.34
N LYS A 265 8.40 0.07 -9.54
CA LYS A 265 8.87 1.44 -9.77
C LYS A 265 7.76 2.30 -10.34
N ALA A 266 7.48 3.43 -9.71
CA ALA A 266 6.66 4.49 -10.29
C ALA A 266 7.47 5.21 -11.37
N MET A 267 6.96 5.18 -12.62
CA MET A 267 7.61 5.75 -13.82
C MET A 267 9.07 5.31 -14.05
N ASN A 268 9.50 4.16 -13.52
CA ASN A 268 10.93 3.75 -13.49
C ASN A 268 11.88 4.68 -12.71
N ILE A 269 11.37 5.71 -12.02
CA ILE A 269 12.17 6.74 -11.34
C ILE A 269 12.20 6.47 -9.83
N VAL A 270 11.03 6.19 -9.23
CA VAL A 270 10.88 6.09 -7.78
C VAL A 270 10.48 4.67 -7.39
N ASN A 271 11.21 4.06 -6.45
CA ASN A 271 10.81 2.77 -5.88
C ASN A 271 9.55 2.97 -5.02
N VAL A 272 8.52 2.16 -5.23
CA VAL A 272 7.32 2.16 -4.40
C VAL A 272 7.59 1.25 -3.20
N GLY A 273 7.45 1.75 -1.97
CA GLY A 273 7.70 0.96 -0.76
C GLY A 273 8.08 1.81 0.46
N VAL A 274 8.64 1.17 1.47
CA VAL A 274 8.94 1.80 2.77
C VAL A 274 10.05 2.83 2.67
N GLN A 275 11.06 2.63 1.83
CA GLN A 275 12.17 3.58 1.67
C GLN A 275 11.70 4.95 1.17
N THR A 276 10.82 4.98 0.17
CA THR A 276 10.27 6.23 -0.38
C THR A 276 9.33 6.91 0.61
N MET A 277 8.50 6.14 1.33
CA MET A 277 7.68 6.70 2.40
C MET A 277 8.54 7.31 3.50
N ALA A 278 9.59 6.62 3.97
CA ALA A 278 10.50 7.14 4.97
C ALA A 278 11.20 8.42 4.50
N ALA A 279 11.59 8.48 3.22
CA ALA A 279 12.16 9.68 2.61
C ALA A 279 11.16 10.84 2.61
N ILE A 280 9.89 10.59 2.23
CA ILE A 280 8.83 11.60 2.27
C ILE A 280 8.61 12.11 3.70
N LEU A 281 8.40 11.21 4.67
CA LEU A 281 8.20 11.58 6.07
C LEU A 281 9.37 12.41 6.64
N LYS A 282 10.60 11.92 6.46
CA LYS A 282 11.80 12.59 6.95
C LYS A 282 11.97 13.98 6.34
N THR A 283 11.74 14.08 5.03
CA THR A 283 11.86 15.34 4.29
C THR A 283 10.77 16.31 4.74
N SER A 284 9.51 15.86 4.91
CA SER A 284 8.42 16.70 5.41
C SER A 284 8.72 17.28 6.79
N VAL A 285 9.26 16.48 7.72
CA VAL A 285 9.67 16.96 9.04
C VAL A 285 10.85 17.94 8.95
N SER A 286 11.85 17.65 8.11
CA SER A 286 13.01 18.54 7.94
C SER A 286 12.62 19.91 7.35
N TYR A 287 11.76 19.92 6.32
CA TYR A 287 11.24 21.17 5.75
C TYR A 287 10.37 21.93 6.75
N PHE A 288 9.53 21.23 7.52
CA PHE A 288 8.77 21.84 8.61
C PHE A 288 9.70 22.55 9.61
N ILE A 289 10.73 21.86 10.13
CA ILE A 289 11.67 22.45 11.09
C ILE A 289 12.36 23.67 10.48
N MET A 290 12.83 23.58 9.24
CA MET A 290 13.46 24.69 8.54
C MET A 290 12.53 25.90 8.42
N LEU A 291 11.28 25.70 7.98
CA LEU A 291 10.29 26.77 7.85
C LEU A 291 9.96 27.40 9.21
N ASN A 292 9.84 26.60 10.26
CA ASN A 292 9.59 27.11 11.61
C ASN A 292 10.78 27.96 12.10
N THR A 293 12.02 27.52 11.88
CA THR A 293 13.22 28.30 12.24
C THR A 293 13.31 29.62 11.47
N PHE A 294 12.87 29.67 10.21
CA PHE A 294 12.82 30.93 9.47
C PHE A 294 11.68 31.86 9.92
N ALA A 295 10.55 31.31 10.35
CA ALA A 295 9.43 32.11 10.85
C ALA A 295 9.68 32.70 12.25
N GLU A 296 10.54 32.07 13.06
CA GLU A 296 10.96 32.55 14.38
C GLU A 296 12.05 33.64 14.33
N LYS A 297 12.58 33.96 13.15
CA LYS A 297 13.53 35.07 12.91
C LYS A 297 12.83 36.28 12.32
#